data_AF-A0A200Q807-F1
#
_entry.id   AF-A0A200Q807-F1
#
_cell.length_a   1.000
_cell.length_b   1.000
_cell.length_c   1.000
_cell.angle_alpha   90.00
_cell.angle_beta   90.00
_cell.angle_gamma   90.00
#
_symmetry.space_group_name_H-M   'P 1'
#
loop_
_entity.id
_entity.type
_entity.pdbx_description
1 polymer ?
#
loop_
_entity_poly.entity_id
_entity_poly.type
_entity_poly.pdbx_seq_one_letter_code
_entity_poly.pdbx_strand_id
1 'polypeptide(L)'
;MVCTDPCNGLMPDIKVQSNPLKGNRKRLLDLMKKLKATDIGYHRDLLLAIVNGRPSFGSAYMDEFPYNLEPRSSPTWFAAVSLVADLVSSASTSYNFGSLPSQKHDPPTLDSFEVQCMLKCIIPRAFSRGVINRGLQHDVLLVRHGCVRFLLEALKLLDNLISAIDCISHSNNSVVNNWLSLKQDIQDEARALLPDPQVLFL
;
A
#
# COMPACT_ATOMS: atom_id res chain seq x y z
N MET A 1 23.47 -9.71 22.62
CA MET A 1 22.98 -8.43 23.17
C MET A 1 21.74 -7.96 22.38
N VAL A 2 20.61 -8.67 22.50
CA VAL A 2 19.39 -8.31 21.71
C VAL A 2 18.60 -7.18 22.39
N CYS A 3 18.55 -7.18 23.73
CA CYS A 3 17.73 -6.24 24.48
C CYS A 3 18.41 -4.90 24.79
N THR A 4 19.72 -4.78 24.57
CA THR A 4 20.51 -3.60 24.95
C THR A 4 20.97 -2.75 23.77
N ASP A 5 20.74 -3.22 22.54
CA ASP A 5 21.00 -2.45 21.32
C ASP A 5 19.70 -1.72 20.91
N PRO A 6 19.69 -0.38 20.94
CA PRO A 6 18.52 0.41 20.55
C PRO A 6 18.05 0.16 19.11
N CYS A 7 18.91 -0.34 18.22
CA CYS A 7 18.55 -0.72 16.87
C CYS A 7 17.52 -1.87 16.82
N ASN A 8 17.37 -2.64 17.90
CA ASN A 8 16.37 -3.68 18.01
C ASN A 8 14.99 -3.16 18.47
N GLY A 9 14.89 -1.90 18.91
CA GLY A 9 13.63 -1.28 19.34
C GLY A 9 13.09 -1.79 20.67
N LEU A 10 13.91 -2.51 21.45
CA LEU A 10 13.59 -2.92 22.82
C LEU A 10 14.14 -1.93 23.86
N MET A 11 15.15 -1.15 23.48
CA MET A 11 15.77 -0.13 24.31
C MET A 11 15.69 1.23 23.60
N PRO A 12 15.27 2.30 24.28
CA PRO A 12 15.27 3.65 23.70
C PRO A 12 16.69 4.13 23.42
N ASP A 13 16.90 4.71 22.23
CA ASP A 13 18.13 5.41 21.86
C ASP A 13 18.14 6.77 22.56
N ILE A 14 18.90 6.84 23.64
CA ILE A 14 19.03 8.02 24.50
C ILE A 14 19.62 9.21 23.71
N LYS A 15 20.29 8.96 22.57
CA LYS A 15 20.88 10.01 21.72
C LYS A 15 19.86 10.63 20.76
N VAL A 16 18.69 10.03 20.57
CA VAL A 16 17.68 10.47 19.60
C VAL A 16 16.43 10.96 20.33
N GLN A 17 16.20 12.28 20.31
CA GLN A 17 15.05 12.91 21.00
C GLN A 17 13.71 12.66 20.30
N SER A 18 13.70 12.44 18.98
CA SER A 18 12.49 12.15 18.20
C SER A 18 12.44 10.66 17.80
N ASN A 19 11.45 9.91 18.31
CA ASN A 19 11.32 8.46 18.15
C ASN A 19 12.53 7.67 18.69
N PRO A 20 12.68 7.58 20.03
CA PRO A 20 13.80 6.88 20.65
C PRO A 20 13.80 5.37 20.34
N LEU A 21 12.69 4.79 19.88
CA LEU A 21 12.60 3.39 19.45
C LEU A 21 12.61 3.31 17.93
N LYS A 22 13.81 3.25 17.33
CA LYS A 22 13.95 3.08 15.87
C LYS A 22 13.39 1.76 15.37
N GLY A 23 13.59 0.69 16.16
CA GLY A 23 13.18 -0.67 15.83
C GLY A 23 13.94 -1.29 14.65
N ASN A 24 13.88 -2.61 14.55
CA ASN A 24 14.48 -3.34 13.43
C ASN A 24 13.41 -3.63 12.36
N ARG A 25 13.34 -2.77 11.34
CA ARG A 25 12.36 -2.87 10.25
C ARG A 25 12.41 -4.23 9.52
N LYS A 26 13.62 -4.76 9.30
CA LYS A 26 13.82 -6.06 8.64
C LYS A 26 13.23 -7.20 9.48
N ARG A 27 13.50 -7.22 10.79
CA ARG A 27 12.93 -8.23 11.69
C ARG A 27 11.41 -8.17 11.74
N LEU A 28 10.82 -6.97 11.73
CA LEU A 28 9.37 -6.84 11.70
C LEU A 28 8.80 -7.35 10.37
N LEU A 29 9.42 -7.02 9.23
CA LEU A 29 9.02 -7.57 7.93
C LEU A 29 9.13 -9.11 7.89
N ASP A 30 10.21 -9.66 8.43
CA ASP A 30 10.40 -11.11 8.55
C ASP A 30 9.36 -11.76 9.46
N LEU A 31 8.92 -11.07 10.51
CA LEU A 31 7.78 -11.51 11.34
C LEU A 31 6.48 -11.47 10.53
N MET A 32 6.20 -10.38 9.83
CA MET A 32 4.99 -10.21 9.01
C MET A 32 4.86 -11.33 7.98
N LYS A 33 5.95 -11.71 7.30
CA LYS A 33 5.97 -12.83 6.33
C LYS A 33 5.72 -14.21 6.95
N LYS A 34 5.99 -14.37 8.25
CA LYS A 34 5.74 -15.63 8.99
C LYS A 34 4.31 -15.73 9.53
N LEU A 35 3.54 -14.64 9.50
CA LEU A 35 2.14 -14.66 9.89
C LEU A 35 1.33 -15.48 8.88
N LYS A 36 0.51 -16.40 9.39
CA LYS A 36 -0.45 -17.16 8.59
C LYS A 36 -1.72 -16.35 8.35
N ALA A 37 -1.59 -15.19 7.71
CA ALA A 37 -2.67 -14.21 7.57
C ALA A 37 -3.83 -14.67 6.65
N THR A 38 -3.62 -15.72 5.84
CA THR A 38 -4.69 -16.37 5.07
C THR A 38 -5.50 -17.38 5.87
N ASP A 39 -4.94 -17.90 6.96
CA ASP A 39 -5.49 -19.07 7.67
C ASP A 39 -5.96 -18.73 9.09
N ILE A 40 -5.35 -17.72 9.72
CA ILE A 40 -5.54 -17.39 11.13
C ILE A 40 -6.02 -15.93 11.26
N GLY A 41 -7.23 -15.74 11.77
CA GLY A 41 -7.88 -14.42 11.90
C GLY A 41 -7.04 -13.39 12.64
N TYR A 42 -6.57 -13.71 13.86
CA TYR A 42 -5.78 -12.75 14.64
C TYR A 42 -4.39 -12.45 14.03
N HIS A 43 -3.83 -13.36 13.21
CA HIS A 43 -2.62 -13.07 12.43
C HIS A 43 -2.91 -12.06 11.32
N ARG A 44 -4.05 -12.20 10.64
CA ARG A 44 -4.53 -11.22 9.66
C ARG A 44 -4.74 -9.87 10.32
N ASP A 45 -5.45 -9.83 11.44
CA ASP A 45 -5.76 -8.58 12.15
C ASP A 45 -4.49 -7.85 12.61
N LEU A 46 -3.50 -8.60 13.14
CA LEU A 46 -2.19 -8.05 13.49
C LEU A 46 -1.46 -7.47 12.27
N LEU A 47 -1.45 -8.21 11.15
CA LEU A 47 -0.81 -7.74 9.91
C LEU A 47 -1.47 -6.45 9.41
N LEU A 48 -2.81 -6.40 9.37
CA LEU A 48 -3.57 -5.23 8.96
C LEU A 48 -3.34 -4.04 9.90
N ALA A 49 -3.28 -4.27 11.22
CA ALA A 49 -2.97 -3.24 12.19
C ALA A 49 -1.56 -2.65 12.01
N ILE A 50 -0.55 -3.47 11.67
CA ILE A 50 0.80 -3.00 11.36
C ILE A 50 0.79 -2.11 10.11
N VAL A 51 0.12 -2.55 9.04
CA VAL A 51 0.06 -1.80 7.78
C VAL A 51 -0.73 -0.51 7.95
N ASN A 52 -1.85 -0.55 8.68
CA ASN A 52 -2.61 0.63 9.05
C ASN A 52 -1.74 1.58 9.89
N GLY A 53 -1.06 1.10 10.94
CA GLY A 53 -0.22 1.97 11.77
C GLY A 53 0.96 2.60 11.02
N ARG A 54 1.52 1.91 10.02
CA ARG A 54 2.65 2.40 9.23
C ARG A 54 2.65 1.82 7.82
N PRO A 55 2.08 2.52 6.82
CA PRO A 55 1.91 2.00 5.47
C PRO A 55 3.22 1.63 4.73
N SER A 56 4.37 2.20 5.11
CA SER A 56 5.67 1.79 4.58
C SER A 56 5.97 0.30 4.80
N PHE A 57 5.44 -0.31 5.87
CA PHE A 57 5.53 -1.75 6.07
C PHE A 57 4.61 -2.52 5.13
N GLY A 58 3.44 -1.98 4.80
CA GLY A 58 2.57 -2.53 3.76
C GLY A 58 3.27 -2.58 2.42
N SER A 59 3.89 -1.48 2.00
CA SER A 59 4.69 -1.41 0.77
C SER A 59 5.81 -2.46 0.75
N ALA A 60 6.61 -2.55 1.82
CA ALA A 60 7.70 -3.53 1.90
C ALA A 60 7.20 -4.99 1.93
N TYR A 61 6.07 -5.25 2.60
CA TYR A 61 5.44 -6.56 2.63
C TYR A 61 4.90 -6.97 1.25
N MET A 62 4.34 -6.02 0.50
CA MET A 62 3.87 -6.25 -0.86
C MET A 62 4.99 -6.54 -1.87
N ASP A 63 6.17 -5.93 -1.69
CA ASP A 63 7.36 -6.22 -2.52
C ASP A 63 7.85 -7.67 -2.31
N GLU A 64 7.65 -8.23 -1.12
CA GLU A 64 8.02 -9.61 -0.74
C GLU A 64 6.79 -10.48 -0.42
N PHE A 65 5.68 -10.25 -1.15
CA PHE A 65 4.41 -10.89 -0.82
C PHE A 65 4.52 -12.42 -0.88
N PRO A 66 4.19 -13.16 0.21
CA PRO A 66 4.58 -14.57 0.34
C PRO A 66 3.66 -15.54 -0.40
N TYR A 67 2.58 -15.06 -1.02
CA TYR A 67 1.59 -15.91 -1.68
C TYR A 67 1.60 -15.73 -3.20
N ASN A 68 1.42 -16.82 -3.94
CA ASN A 68 1.29 -16.76 -5.39
C ASN A 68 -0.11 -16.25 -5.79
N LEU A 69 -0.14 -15.09 -6.44
CA LEU A 69 -1.35 -14.40 -6.89
C LEU A 69 -1.80 -14.76 -8.32
N GLU A 70 -1.12 -15.70 -9.00
CA GLU A 70 -1.53 -16.15 -10.33
C GLU A 70 -2.98 -16.68 -10.30
N PRO A 71 -3.87 -16.16 -11.19
CA PRO A 71 -5.30 -16.44 -11.11
C PRO A 71 -5.59 -17.93 -11.23
N ARG A 72 -6.25 -18.47 -10.20
CA ARG A 72 -6.68 -19.87 -10.18
C ARG A 72 -7.87 -20.04 -9.25
N SER A 73 -8.72 -20.99 -9.59
CA SER A 73 -9.83 -21.37 -8.72
C SER A 73 -9.33 -22.23 -7.55
N SER A 74 -8.82 -21.61 -6.49
CA SER A 74 -8.51 -22.30 -5.24
C SER A 74 -8.86 -21.45 -4.01
N PRO A 75 -9.25 -22.07 -2.88
CA PRO A 75 -9.50 -21.34 -1.63
C PRO A 75 -8.28 -20.54 -1.17
N THR A 76 -7.09 -21.11 -1.32
CA THR A 76 -5.82 -20.47 -0.96
C THR A 76 -5.53 -19.23 -1.79
N TRP A 77 -5.84 -19.25 -3.10
CA TRP A 77 -5.71 -18.08 -3.95
C TRP A 77 -6.72 -17.00 -3.56
N PHE A 78 -7.97 -17.38 -3.32
CA PHE A 78 -9.01 -16.43 -2.91
C PHE A 78 -8.68 -15.76 -1.57
N ALA A 79 -8.17 -16.53 -0.60
CA ALA A 79 -7.70 -15.99 0.67
C ALA A 79 -6.53 -15.00 0.48
N ALA A 80 -5.56 -15.34 -0.38
CA ALA A 80 -4.43 -14.46 -0.68
C ALA A 80 -4.87 -13.15 -1.36
N VAL A 81 -5.72 -13.20 -2.39
CA VAL A 81 -6.24 -12.00 -3.06
C VAL A 81 -7.10 -11.16 -2.11
N SER A 82 -7.91 -11.83 -1.28
CA SER A 82 -8.70 -11.12 -0.26
C SER A 82 -7.80 -10.37 0.72
N LEU A 83 -6.73 -11.01 1.19
CA LEU A 83 -5.74 -10.40 2.06
C LEU A 83 -5.06 -9.19 1.40
N VAL A 84 -4.67 -9.28 0.12
CA VAL A 84 -4.10 -8.13 -0.60
C VAL A 84 -5.10 -6.97 -0.61
N ALA A 85 -6.36 -7.21 -0.97
CA ALA A 85 -7.37 -6.16 -0.99
C ALA A 85 -7.57 -5.53 0.40
N ASP A 86 -7.52 -6.32 1.48
CA ASP A 86 -7.61 -5.82 2.85
C ASP A 86 -6.39 -4.98 3.25
N LEU A 87 -5.19 -5.38 2.81
CA LEU A 87 -3.96 -4.64 3.03
C LEU A 87 -3.98 -3.28 2.31
N VAL A 88 -4.47 -3.24 1.06
CA VAL A 88 -4.65 -1.99 0.31
C VAL A 88 -5.65 -1.08 1.03
N SER A 89 -6.79 -1.63 1.42
CA SER A 89 -7.83 -0.91 2.15
C SER A 89 -7.30 -0.35 3.49
N SER A 90 -6.52 -1.13 4.23
CA SER A 90 -5.91 -0.73 5.50
C SER A 90 -4.83 0.35 5.35
N ALA A 91 -4.16 0.42 4.20
CA ALA A 91 -3.15 1.46 3.95
C ALA A 91 -3.79 2.86 3.82
N SER A 92 -5.06 2.95 3.40
CA SER A 92 -5.76 4.21 3.13
C SER A 92 -5.99 5.11 4.33
N THR A 93 -6.18 4.54 5.52
CA THR A 93 -6.55 5.30 6.74
C THR A 93 -5.43 6.24 7.22
N SER A 94 -4.20 5.98 6.82
CA SER A 94 -3.01 6.58 7.44
C SER A 94 -2.23 7.52 6.54
N TYR A 95 -2.61 7.61 5.27
CA TYR A 95 -2.05 8.58 4.33
C TYR A 95 -2.75 9.92 4.46
N ASN A 96 -2.59 10.56 5.62
CA ASN A 96 -3.03 11.93 5.83
C ASN A 96 -1.88 12.88 5.49
N PHE A 97 -1.81 13.38 4.26
CA PHE A 97 -0.86 14.43 3.88
C PHE A 97 -1.00 15.68 4.79
N GLY A 98 -2.16 15.87 5.43
CA GLY A 98 -2.39 16.92 6.42
C GLY A 98 -1.69 16.73 7.77
N SER A 99 -1.12 15.55 8.05
CA SER A 99 -0.36 15.26 9.28
C SER A 99 1.14 15.53 9.16
N LEU A 100 1.65 15.91 7.99
CA LEU A 100 3.02 16.41 7.88
C LEU A 100 3.09 17.70 8.71
N PRO A 101 4.06 17.84 9.64
CA PRO A 101 4.17 19.04 10.45
C PRO A 101 4.25 20.27 9.54
N SER A 102 3.17 21.06 9.58
CA SER A 102 3.03 22.46 9.18
C SER A 102 4.21 23.07 8.38
N GLN A 103 3.93 23.50 7.15
CA GLN A 103 4.34 24.77 6.52
C GLN A 103 4.70 24.57 5.04
N LYS A 104 4.02 25.30 4.16
CA LYS A 104 4.59 26.04 3.00
C LYS A 104 5.61 25.35 2.06
N HIS A 105 5.79 24.04 2.09
CA HIS A 105 6.79 23.35 1.28
C HIS A 105 6.18 22.80 -0.01
N ASP A 106 7.01 22.80 -1.05
CA ASP A 106 6.74 22.17 -2.33
C ASP A 106 6.25 20.73 -2.16
N PRO A 107 5.40 20.23 -3.06
CA PRO A 107 4.98 18.83 -3.05
C PRO A 107 6.19 17.90 -3.07
N PRO A 108 6.07 16.71 -2.45
CA PRO A 108 7.07 15.68 -2.63
C PRO A 108 7.17 15.30 -4.11
N THR A 109 8.35 14.89 -4.57
CA THR A 109 8.53 14.38 -5.93
C THR A 109 7.93 12.98 -6.05
N LEU A 110 7.63 12.55 -7.28
CA LEU A 110 7.19 11.17 -7.57
C LEU A 110 8.16 10.11 -7.01
N ASP A 111 9.47 10.41 -7.04
CA ASP A 111 10.54 9.54 -6.54
C ASP A 111 10.72 9.57 -5.02
N SER A 112 9.98 10.43 -4.30
CA SER A 112 10.03 10.47 -2.85
C SER A 112 9.64 9.12 -2.25
N PHE A 113 10.28 8.78 -1.13
CA PHE A 113 10.05 7.50 -0.45
C PHE A 113 8.57 7.33 -0.07
N GLU A 114 7.92 8.39 0.37
CA GLU A 114 6.52 8.41 0.79
C GLU A 114 5.56 8.12 -0.38
N VAL A 115 5.74 8.81 -1.52
CA VAL A 115 4.89 8.62 -2.71
C VAL A 115 5.11 7.21 -3.29
N GLN A 116 6.36 6.75 -3.34
CA GLN A 116 6.67 5.39 -3.80
C GLN A 116 6.06 4.31 -2.90
N CYS A 117 6.05 4.51 -1.58
CA CYS A 117 5.36 3.59 -0.66
C CYS A 117 3.85 3.56 -0.93
N MET A 118 3.22 4.71 -1.17
CA MET A 118 1.79 4.79 -1.51
C MET A 118 1.47 4.05 -2.81
N LEU A 119 2.22 4.33 -3.88
CA LEU A 119 2.01 3.71 -5.20
C LEU A 119 2.14 2.19 -5.13
N LYS A 120 3.15 1.69 -4.41
CA LYS A 120 3.34 0.24 -4.18
C LYS A 120 2.24 -0.40 -3.33
N CYS A 121 1.54 0.37 -2.48
CA CYS A 121 0.35 -0.10 -1.78
C CYS A 121 -0.89 -0.12 -2.67
N ILE A 122 -1.01 0.79 -3.64
CA ILE A 122 -2.15 0.86 -4.57
C ILE A 122 -2.11 -0.34 -5.52
N ILE A 123 -1.00 -0.54 -6.24
CA ILE A 123 -0.81 -1.68 -7.14
C ILE A 123 0.52 -2.36 -6.82
N PRO A 124 0.51 -3.41 -5.98
CA PRO A 124 1.72 -4.12 -5.65
C PRO A 124 2.22 -4.91 -6.86
N ARG A 125 3.55 -5.00 -7.01
CA ARG A 125 4.19 -5.71 -8.15
C ARG A 125 3.73 -7.15 -8.30
N ALA A 126 3.45 -7.82 -7.18
CA ALA A 126 2.93 -9.19 -7.15
C ALA A 126 1.56 -9.33 -7.85
N PHE A 127 0.81 -8.24 -7.98
CA PHE A 127 -0.49 -8.17 -8.64
C PHE A 127 -0.43 -7.26 -9.87
N SER A 128 0.47 -7.60 -10.80
CA SER A 128 0.69 -6.83 -12.03
C SER A 128 -0.55 -6.74 -12.93
N ARG A 129 -0.57 -5.74 -13.82
CA ARG A 129 -1.59 -5.60 -14.89
C ARG A 129 -1.90 -6.91 -15.61
N GLY A 130 -0.88 -7.69 -15.94
CA GLY A 130 -1.05 -8.98 -16.62
C GLY A 130 -1.79 -10.02 -15.77
N VAL A 131 -1.48 -10.10 -14.47
CA VAL A 131 -2.17 -10.98 -13.51
C VAL A 131 -3.63 -10.58 -13.38
N ILE A 132 -3.89 -9.27 -13.27
CA ILE A 132 -5.25 -8.73 -13.15
C ILE A 132 -6.06 -9.02 -14.42
N ASN A 133 -5.53 -8.71 -15.61
CA ASN A 133 -6.21 -8.95 -16.88
C ASN A 133 -6.60 -10.43 -17.03
N ARG A 134 -5.68 -11.35 -16.74
CA ARG A 134 -5.96 -12.81 -16.77
C ARG A 134 -7.04 -13.21 -15.77
N GLY A 135 -7.03 -12.62 -14.57
CA GLY A 135 -8.01 -12.93 -13.53
C GLY A 135 -9.42 -12.37 -13.83
N LEU A 136 -9.51 -11.19 -14.44
CA LEU A 136 -10.77 -10.61 -14.89
C LEU A 136 -11.42 -11.42 -16.02
N GLN A 137 -10.60 -11.99 -16.92
CA GLN A 137 -11.06 -12.82 -18.04
C GLN A 137 -11.28 -14.30 -17.67
N HIS A 138 -10.98 -14.70 -16.43
CA HIS A 138 -11.00 -16.09 -16.00
C HIS A 138 -12.42 -16.70 -16.01
N ASP A 139 -12.62 -17.94 -16.47
CA ASP A 139 -13.97 -18.53 -16.60
C ASP A 139 -14.77 -18.63 -15.29
N VAL A 140 -14.06 -18.83 -14.18
CA VAL A 140 -14.66 -18.94 -12.84
C VAL A 140 -15.00 -17.57 -12.25
N LEU A 141 -16.29 -17.33 -11.97
CA LEU A 141 -16.82 -16.08 -11.40
C LEU A 141 -16.11 -15.64 -10.11
N LEU A 142 -15.77 -16.58 -9.22
CA LEU A 142 -15.08 -16.27 -7.96
C LEU A 142 -13.69 -15.66 -8.18
N VAL A 143 -13.01 -16.06 -9.25
CA VAL A 143 -11.71 -15.49 -9.64
C VAL A 143 -11.89 -14.07 -10.14
N ARG A 144 -12.88 -13.83 -11.02
CA ARG A 144 -13.25 -12.48 -11.48
C ARG A 144 -13.57 -11.57 -10.29
N HIS A 145 -14.41 -12.04 -9.38
CA HIS A 145 -14.80 -11.31 -8.18
C HIS A 145 -13.58 -10.92 -7.32
N GLY A 146 -12.63 -11.84 -7.09
CA GLY A 146 -11.41 -11.54 -6.35
C GLY A 146 -10.61 -10.39 -6.97
N CYS A 147 -10.42 -10.42 -8.28
CA CYS A 147 -9.72 -9.36 -9.01
C CYS A 147 -10.48 -8.03 -8.99
N VAL A 148 -11.80 -8.04 -9.19
CA VAL A 148 -12.64 -6.83 -9.11
C VAL A 148 -12.60 -6.23 -7.71
N ARG A 149 -12.67 -7.05 -6.66
CA ARG A 149 -12.57 -6.58 -5.27
C ARG A 149 -11.25 -5.88 -5.01
N PHE A 150 -10.14 -6.49 -5.43
CA PHE A 150 -8.82 -5.86 -5.32
C PHE A 150 -8.78 -4.51 -6.06
N LEU A 151 -9.24 -4.48 -7.31
CA LEU A 151 -9.25 -3.26 -8.12
C LEU A 151 -10.07 -2.15 -7.48
N LEU A 152 -11.22 -2.49 -6.91
CA LEU A 152 -12.06 -1.53 -6.21
C LEU A 152 -11.30 -0.88 -5.05
N GLU A 153 -10.60 -1.67 -4.22
CA GLU A 153 -9.83 -1.12 -3.10
C GLU A 153 -8.61 -0.29 -3.57
N ALA A 154 -7.94 -0.71 -4.65
CA ALA A 154 -6.86 0.05 -5.27
C ALA A 154 -7.35 1.41 -5.81
N LEU A 155 -8.49 1.42 -6.51
CA LEU A 155 -9.09 2.63 -7.06
C LEU A 155 -9.58 3.58 -5.97
N LYS A 156 -10.18 3.07 -4.89
CA LYS A 156 -10.55 3.89 -3.72
C LYS A 156 -9.32 4.55 -3.08
N LEU A 157 -8.23 3.80 -2.92
CA LEU A 157 -7.00 4.35 -2.35
C LEU A 157 -6.39 5.44 -3.26
N LEU A 158 -6.40 5.22 -4.59
CA LEU A 158 -5.97 6.22 -5.57
C LEU A 158 -6.86 7.47 -5.55
N ASP A 159 -8.18 7.31 -5.48
CA ASP A 159 -9.13 8.41 -5.39
C ASP A 159 -8.95 9.24 -4.11
N ASN A 160 -8.76 8.56 -2.96
CA ASN A 160 -8.42 9.21 -1.69
C ASN A 160 -7.13 10.02 -1.79
N LEU A 161 -6.09 9.48 -2.45
CA LEU A 161 -4.82 10.16 -2.67
C LEU A 161 -4.98 11.41 -3.53
N ILE A 162 -5.69 11.30 -4.65
CA ILE A 162 -5.95 12.42 -5.56
C ILE A 162 -6.78 13.50 -4.84
N SER A 163 -7.83 13.10 -4.12
CA SER A 163 -8.66 14.02 -3.35
C SER A 163 -7.89 14.75 -2.27
N ALA A 164 -6.94 14.08 -1.61
CA ALA A 164 -6.06 14.72 -0.62
C ALA A 164 -5.14 15.77 -1.28
N ILE A 165 -4.59 15.49 -2.46
CA ILE A 165 -3.78 16.44 -3.24
C ILE A 165 -4.63 17.65 -3.67
N ASP A 166 -5.86 17.42 -4.14
CA ASP A 166 -6.76 18.51 -4.56
C ASP A 166 -7.10 19.44 -3.39
N CYS A 167 -7.44 18.88 -2.23
CA CYS A 167 -7.68 19.65 -1.00
C CYS A 167 -6.49 20.54 -0.61
N ILE A 168 -5.27 20.02 -0.70
CA ILE A 168 -4.04 20.77 -0.37
C ILE A 168 -3.79 21.86 -1.41
N SER A 169 -3.96 21.55 -2.69
CA SER A 169 -3.78 22.48 -3.81
C SER A 169 -4.69 23.70 -3.68
N HIS A 170 -5.97 23.49 -3.34
CA HIS A 170 -6.93 24.58 -3.13
C HIS A 170 -6.60 25.48 -1.94
N SER A 171 -5.91 24.95 -0.92
CA SER A 171 -5.51 25.74 0.26
C SER A 171 -4.28 26.63 0.02
N ASN A 172 -3.42 26.28 -0.96
CA ASN A 172 -2.12 26.91 -1.19
C ASN A 172 -2.00 27.51 -2.61
N ASN A 173 -2.58 28.69 -2.81
CA ASN A 173 -2.62 29.38 -4.12
C ASN A 173 -1.25 29.63 -4.79
N SER A 174 -0.13 29.62 -4.05
CA SER A 174 1.20 29.90 -4.62
C SER A 174 1.93 28.67 -5.19
N VAL A 175 1.48 27.44 -4.90
CA VAL A 175 2.19 26.19 -5.25
C VAL A 175 1.32 25.24 -6.10
N VAL A 176 0.19 25.74 -6.60
CA VAL A 176 -0.83 24.95 -7.31
C VAL A 176 -0.25 24.15 -8.49
N ASN A 177 0.67 24.75 -9.27
CA ASN A 177 1.25 24.10 -10.45
C ASN A 177 2.06 22.84 -10.12
N ASN A 178 2.83 22.84 -9.02
CA ASN A 178 3.67 21.71 -8.63
C ASN A 178 2.82 20.54 -8.10
N TRP A 179 1.71 20.84 -7.41
CA TRP A 179 0.79 19.79 -6.92
C TRP A 179 -0.01 19.19 -8.07
N LEU A 180 -0.38 20.01 -9.07
CA LEU A 180 -1.01 19.52 -10.30
C LEU A 180 -0.07 18.61 -11.10
N SER A 181 1.23 18.92 -11.18
CA SER A 181 2.19 18.04 -11.85
C SER A 181 2.34 16.71 -11.10
N LEU A 182 2.48 16.73 -9.77
CA LEU A 182 2.53 15.49 -8.97
C LEU A 182 1.26 14.64 -9.15
N LYS A 183 0.08 15.27 -9.15
CA LYS A 183 -1.19 14.58 -9.40
C LYS A 183 -1.20 13.90 -10.76
N GLN A 184 -0.76 14.60 -11.80
CA GLN A 184 -0.68 14.06 -13.15
C GLN A 184 0.29 12.88 -13.23
N ASP A 185 1.47 13.00 -12.62
CA ASP A 185 2.48 11.94 -12.58
C ASP A 185 1.95 10.68 -11.88
N ILE A 186 1.26 10.83 -10.74
CA ILE A 186 0.62 9.73 -10.02
C ILE A 186 -0.47 9.07 -10.86
N GLN A 187 -1.29 9.86 -11.56
CA GLN A 187 -2.34 9.34 -12.44
C GLN A 187 -1.76 8.56 -13.63
N ASP A 188 -0.66 9.03 -14.21
CA ASP A 188 -0.01 8.37 -15.34
C ASP A 188 0.65 7.05 -14.92
N GLU A 189 1.34 7.03 -13.77
CA GLU A 189 1.89 5.81 -13.19
C GLU A 189 0.78 4.80 -12.84
N ALA A 190 -0.31 5.26 -12.22
CA ALA A 190 -1.45 4.40 -11.91
C ALA A 190 -2.09 3.84 -13.19
N ARG A 191 -2.23 4.64 -14.26
CA ARG A 191 -2.78 4.19 -15.54
C ARG A 191 -1.91 3.14 -16.22
N ALA A 192 -0.59 3.21 -16.05
CA ALA A 192 0.33 2.18 -16.59
C ALA A 192 0.11 0.81 -15.91
N LEU A 193 -0.25 0.83 -14.62
CA LEU A 193 -0.36 -0.35 -13.76
C LEU A 193 -1.78 -0.95 -13.70
N LEU A 194 -2.82 -0.15 -13.93
CA LEU A 194 -4.21 -0.59 -13.94
C LEU A 194 -4.54 -1.46 -15.18
N PRO A 195 -5.53 -2.36 -15.08
CA PRO A 195 -5.99 -3.18 -16.22
C PRO A 195 -6.58 -2.32 -17.33
N ASP A 196 -6.55 -2.87 -18.54
CA ASP A 196 -7.15 -2.23 -19.70
C ASP A 196 -8.66 -2.03 -19.49
N PRO A 197 -9.22 -0.83 -19.71
CA PRO A 197 -10.65 -0.59 -19.53
C PRO A 197 -11.52 -1.56 -20.34
N GLN A 198 -11.04 -1.99 -21.51
CA GLN A 198 -11.72 -2.96 -22.36
C GLN A 198 -11.93 -4.32 -21.68
N VAL A 199 -11.06 -4.70 -20.75
CA VAL A 199 -11.15 -5.97 -20.01
C VAL A 199 -12.25 -5.93 -18.94
N LEU A 200 -12.69 -4.75 -18.52
CA LEU A 200 -13.76 -4.59 -17.53
C LEU A 200 -15.17 -4.73 -18.15
N PHE A 201 -15.28 -4.63 -19.47
CA PHE A 201 -16.56 -4.62 -20.20
C PHE A 201 -16.80 -5.92 -21.03
N LEU A 202 -15.98 -6.95 -20.84
CA LEU A 202 -16.10 -8.28 -21.45
C LEU A 202 -16.65 -9.30 -20.45
#